data_AF-A0A7S0NYU0-F1
#
_entry.id   AF-A0A7S0NYU0-F1
#
_cell.length_a   1.000
_cell.length_b   1.000
_cell.length_c   1.000
_cell.angle_alpha   90.00
_cell.angle_beta   90.00
_cell.angle_gamma   90.00
#
_symmetry.space_group_name_H-M   'P 1'
#
loop_
_entity.id
_entity.type
_entity.pdbx_description
1 polymer ?
#
loop_
_entity_poly.entity_id
_entity_poly.type
_entity_poly.pdbx_seq_one_letter_code
_entity_poly.pdbx_strand_id
1 'polypeptide(L)'
;PYVQPHGAMRVALLLFGKVGTLSDPSSWSGDDAGDPRVVWLSHAAIRRQLIDANPDARFDTYAHSWNPALGGVIDRLYAPVWSEHSPEWHNLSKVQSSSLSIARLLAAKRATESARGLLYQLVFVVRQVDETRHALLEGV
;
A
#
# COMPACT_ATOMS: atom_id res chain seq x y z
N PRO A 1 7.78 -35.41 0.63
CA PRO A 1 7.75 -34.52 1.81
C PRO A 1 8.04 -33.07 1.40
N TYR A 2 7.08 -32.18 1.58
CA TYR A 2 7.27 -30.74 1.38
C TYR A 2 8.09 -30.22 2.57
N VAL A 3 9.32 -29.77 2.32
CA VAL A 3 10.19 -29.20 3.36
C VAL A 3 9.87 -27.70 3.43
N GLN A 4 9.25 -27.26 4.50
CA GLN A 4 9.07 -25.84 4.78
C GLN A 4 10.44 -25.27 5.20
N PRO A 5 11.04 -24.33 4.47
CA PRO A 5 12.36 -23.81 4.82
C PRO A 5 12.28 -23.14 6.20
N HIS A 6 13.22 -23.46 7.09
CA HIS A 6 13.31 -22.92 8.46
C HIS A 6 13.71 -21.43 8.53
N GLY A 7 13.71 -20.71 7.40
CA GLY A 7 13.99 -19.29 7.34
C GLY A 7 12.70 -18.47 7.45
N ALA A 8 12.77 -17.35 8.17
CA ALA A 8 11.66 -16.41 8.25
C ALA A 8 11.16 -16.03 6.84
N MET A 9 9.87 -16.23 6.56
CA MET A 9 9.29 -15.98 5.24
C MET A 9 9.41 -14.48 4.91
N ARG A 10 10.02 -14.14 3.77
CA ARG A 10 10.14 -12.76 3.30
C ARG A 10 8.95 -12.42 2.42
N VAL A 11 8.22 -11.39 2.83
CA VAL A 11 7.01 -10.92 2.17
C VAL A 11 7.24 -9.49 1.70
N ALA A 12 6.96 -9.22 0.43
CA ALA A 12 6.86 -7.85 -0.07
C ALA A 12 5.41 -7.39 0.07
N LEU A 13 5.18 -6.35 0.87
CA LEU A 13 3.88 -5.72 1.02
C LEU A 13 3.81 -4.48 0.11
N LEU A 14 3.05 -4.56 -0.98
CA LEU A 14 2.89 -3.48 -1.95
C LEU A 14 1.60 -2.72 -1.65
N LEU A 15 1.72 -1.50 -1.16
CA LEU A 15 0.61 -0.61 -0.83
C LEU A 15 0.39 0.38 -1.96
N PHE A 16 -0.82 0.38 -2.51
CA PHE A 16 -1.15 1.28 -3.61
C PHE A 16 -2.55 1.86 -3.51
N GLY A 17 -2.74 2.98 -4.19
CA GLY A 17 -4.03 3.60 -4.42
C GLY A 17 -4.24 4.88 -3.63
N LYS A 18 -5.52 5.17 -3.42
CA LYS A 18 -6.05 6.41 -2.85
C LYS A 18 -6.03 6.29 -1.33
N VAL A 19 -4.83 6.08 -0.79
CA VAL A 19 -4.60 6.00 0.66
C VAL A 19 -5.20 7.25 1.27
N GLY A 20 -6.28 7.13 2.05
CA GLY A 20 -6.93 8.25 2.76
C GLY A 20 -7.97 9.09 2.01
N THR A 21 -8.33 8.86 0.75
CA THR A 21 -9.37 9.70 0.09
C THR A 21 -10.76 9.08 0.22
N LEU A 22 -11.75 9.88 0.61
CA LEU A 22 -13.14 9.48 0.87
C LEU A 22 -14.07 9.57 -0.36
N SER A 23 -13.56 10.06 -1.50
CA SER A 23 -14.35 10.35 -2.72
C SER A 23 -13.99 9.41 -3.90
N ASP A 24 -15.04 8.81 -4.49
CA ASP A 24 -15.04 8.34 -5.89
C ASP A 24 -15.41 9.56 -6.76
N PRO A 25 -14.75 9.85 -7.91
CA PRO A 25 -14.10 8.90 -8.82
C PRO A 25 -12.64 8.57 -8.49
N SER A 26 -12.12 7.55 -9.17
CA SER A 26 -10.76 7.01 -9.00
C SER A 26 -9.60 7.92 -9.40
N SER A 27 -9.87 9.06 -10.02
CA SER A 27 -8.87 10.06 -10.38
C SER A 27 -8.59 10.97 -9.18
N TRP A 28 -7.33 11.19 -8.79
CA TRP A 28 -6.97 12.26 -7.87
C TRP A 28 -7.17 13.61 -8.55
N SER A 29 -8.13 14.38 -8.06
CA SER A 29 -8.17 15.83 -8.30
C SER A 29 -7.47 16.52 -7.14
N GLY A 30 -6.90 17.72 -7.35
CA GLY A 30 -6.31 18.51 -6.27
C GLY A 30 -7.26 18.76 -5.08
N ASP A 31 -8.57 18.56 -5.31
CA ASP A 31 -9.65 18.73 -4.34
C ASP A 31 -10.02 17.43 -3.59
N ASP A 32 -9.40 16.28 -3.89
CA ASP A 32 -9.58 15.05 -3.11
C ASP A 32 -8.89 15.20 -1.75
N ALA A 33 -9.63 15.72 -0.77
CA ALA A 33 -9.20 15.84 0.61
C ALA A 33 -8.84 14.45 1.15
N GLY A 34 -7.54 14.17 1.21
CA GLY A 34 -7.03 13.00 1.88
C GLY A 34 -7.16 13.15 3.40
N ASP A 35 -7.70 12.15 4.08
CA ASP A 35 -7.80 12.06 5.52
C ASP A 35 -6.69 11.14 6.09
N PRO A 36 -5.70 11.69 6.81
CA PRO A 36 -4.68 10.92 7.51
C PRO A 36 -5.24 9.85 8.46
N ARG A 37 -6.44 10.05 9.04
CA ARG A 37 -7.06 9.11 10.00
C ARG A 37 -7.38 7.77 9.34
N VAL A 38 -7.80 7.79 8.08
CA VAL A 38 -8.08 6.59 7.29
C VAL A 38 -6.79 5.80 7.03
N VAL A 39 -5.67 6.50 6.79
CA VAL A 39 -4.34 5.86 6.67
C VAL A 39 -3.95 5.18 7.98
N TRP A 40 -4.19 5.84 9.11
CA TRP A 40 -3.96 5.28 10.45
C TRP A 40 -4.80 4.03 10.73
N LEU A 41 -6.10 4.05 10.42
CA LEU A 41 -6.99 2.91 10.61
C LEU A 41 -6.56 1.72 9.74
N SER A 42 -6.26 1.98 8.47
CA SER A 42 -5.75 0.98 7.53
C SER A 42 -4.43 0.38 8.01
N HIS A 43 -3.51 1.21 8.53
CA HIS A 43 -2.27 0.77 9.13
C HIS A 43 -2.50 -0.10 10.36
N ALA A 44 -3.37 0.30 11.29
CA ALA A 44 -3.68 -0.48 12.47
C ALA A 44 -4.27 -1.85 12.11
N ALA A 45 -5.17 -1.91 11.12
CA ALA A 45 -5.75 -3.16 10.63
C ALA A 45 -4.70 -4.07 9.98
N ILE A 46 -3.89 -3.55 9.05
CA ILE A 46 -2.82 -4.33 8.39
C ILE A 46 -1.82 -4.82 9.43
N ARG A 47 -1.39 -3.95 10.34
CA ARG A 47 -0.43 -4.33 11.38
C ARG A 47 -0.97 -5.47 12.24
N ARG A 48 -2.19 -5.33 12.78
CA ARG A 48 -2.79 -6.35 13.65
C ARG A 48 -3.05 -7.66 12.91
N GLN A 49 -3.64 -7.61 11.72
CA GLN A 49 -4.16 -8.79 11.03
C GLN A 49 -3.13 -9.48 10.14
N LEU A 50 -2.06 -8.79 9.74
CA LEU A 50 -1.05 -9.33 8.84
C LEU A 50 0.34 -9.35 9.49
N ILE A 51 0.84 -8.24 10.00
CA ILE A 51 2.24 -8.17 10.47
C ILE A 51 2.37 -8.88 11.82
N ASP A 52 1.63 -8.43 12.83
CA ASP A 52 1.71 -8.96 14.20
C ASP A 52 1.16 -10.41 14.29
N ALA A 53 0.24 -10.77 13.39
CA ALA A 53 -0.28 -12.14 13.28
C ALA A 53 0.73 -13.13 12.67
N ASN A 54 1.81 -12.66 12.04
CA ASN A 54 2.82 -13.49 11.37
C ASN A 54 4.24 -13.12 11.87
N PRO A 55 4.58 -13.41 13.14
CA PRO A 55 5.85 -12.99 13.76
C PRO A 55 7.10 -13.60 13.13
N ASP A 56 6.95 -14.77 12.50
CA ASP A 56 8.03 -15.46 11.78
C ASP A 56 8.20 -14.97 10.33
N ALA A 57 7.37 -14.02 9.87
CA ALA A 57 7.53 -13.37 8.59
C ALA A 57 8.33 -12.06 8.71
N ARG A 58 9.06 -11.72 7.66
CA ARG A 58 9.75 -10.44 7.49
C ARG A 58 9.08 -9.68 6.36
N PHE A 59 8.47 -8.56 6.69
CA PHE A 59 7.77 -7.71 5.73
C PHE A 59 8.69 -6.56 5.30
N ASP A 60 8.93 -6.44 4.00
CA ASP A 60 9.41 -5.20 3.41
C ASP A 60 8.22 -4.50 2.74
N THR A 61 7.96 -3.26 3.14
CA THR A 61 6.84 -2.48 2.60
C THR A 61 7.30 -1.59 1.46
N TYR A 62 6.48 -1.48 0.43
CA TYR A 62 6.63 -0.57 -0.70
C TYR A 62 5.35 0.22 -0.83
N ALA A 63 5.42 1.53 -0.97
CA ALA A 63 4.24 2.38 -0.97
C ALA A 63 4.19 3.32 -2.16
N HIS A 64 3.05 3.39 -2.83
CA HIS A 64 2.82 4.37 -3.87
C HIS A 64 1.46 5.04 -3.66
N SER A 65 1.45 6.37 -3.63
CA SER A 65 0.24 7.17 -3.50
C SER A 65 0.14 8.18 -4.63
N TRP A 66 -1.07 8.36 -5.14
CA TRP A 66 -1.39 9.50 -6.02
C TRP A 66 -1.67 10.80 -5.24
N ASN A 67 -1.57 10.76 -3.91
CA ASN A 67 -1.81 11.90 -3.03
C ASN A 67 -0.50 12.27 -2.28
N PRO A 68 0.25 13.27 -2.76
CA PRO A 68 1.48 13.72 -2.11
C PRO A 68 1.30 14.18 -0.67
N ALA A 69 0.15 14.78 -0.33
CA ALA A 69 -0.11 15.31 1.01
C ALA A 69 -0.16 14.22 2.08
N LEU A 70 -0.52 12.99 1.69
CA LEU A 70 -0.55 11.84 2.59
C LEU A 70 0.76 11.04 2.60
N GLY A 71 1.69 11.33 1.69
CA GLY A 71 2.96 10.62 1.57
C GLY A 71 3.74 10.56 2.88
N GLY A 72 3.89 11.70 3.56
CA GLY A 72 4.59 11.75 4.85
C GLY A 72 3.93 10.95 5.97
N VAL A 73 2.60 10.78 5.93
CA VAL A 73 1.87 9.94 6.91
C VAL A 73 2.10 8.46 6.60
N ILE A 74 2.04 8.08 5.33
CA ILE A 74 2.30 6.72 4.86
C ILE A 74 3.73 6.30 5.20
N ASP A 75 4.71 7.14 4.88
CA ASP A 75 6.12 6.86 5.12
C ASP A 75 6.42 6.70 6.61
N ARG A 76 5.82 7.54 7.45
CA ARG A 76 5.96 7.45 8.91
C ARG A 76 5.36 6.16 9.47
N LEU A 77 4.19 5.75 9.00
CA LEU A 77 3.47 4.59 9.54
C LEU A 77 4.09 3.27 9.10
N TYR A 78 4.38 3.16 7.80
CA TYR A 78 4.81 1.90 7.20
C TYR A 78 6.32 1.73 7.12
N ALA A 79 7.10 2.82 7.31
CA ALA A 79 8.56 2.85 7.16
C ALA A 79 9.03 2.07 5.92
N PRO A 80 8.52 2.43 4.72
CA PRO A 80 8.70 1.61 3.54
C PRO A 80 10.17 1.56 3.10
N VAL A 81 10.57 0.44 2.51
CA VAL A 81 11.87 0.29 1.82
C VAL A 81 11.97 1.24 0.64
N TRP A 82 10.84 1.49 -0.01
CA TRP A 82 10.72 2.45 -1.10
C TRP A 82 9.32 3.06 -1.11
N SER A 83 9.25 4.36 -1.39
CA SER A 83 7.98 5.03 -1.64
C SER A 83 8.06 6.11 -2.70
N GLU A 84 6.93 6.37 -3.35
CA GLU A 84 6.73 7.50 -4.27
C GLU A 84 5.31 8.05 -4.10
N HIS A 85 5.23 9.37 -3.88
CA HIS A 85 3.96 10.06 -3.69
C HIS A 85 3.92 11.24 -4.65
N SER A 86 3.17 11.08 -5.73
CA SER A 86 3.10 12.05 -6.82
C SER A 86 1.65 12.27 -7.23
N PRO A 87 1.26 13.44 -7.75
CA PRO A 87 -0.09 13.61 -8.27
C PRO A 87 -0.34 12.65 -9.43
N GLU A 88 -1.58 12.16 -9.55
CA GLU A 88 -1.96 11.30 -10.67
C GLU A 88 -1.82 12.01 -12.03
N TRP A 89 -1.47 11.26 -13.06
CA TRP A 89 -1.47 11.78 -14.42
C TRP A 89 -2.91 12.01 -14.91
N HIS A 90 -3.15 13.16 -15.54
CA HIS A 90 -4.44 13.48 -16.11
C HIS A 90 -4.85 12.45 -17.18
N ASN A 91 -6.15 12.15 -17.24
CA ASN A 91 -6.80 11.30 -18.25
C ASN A 91 -6.48 9.79 -18.19
N LEU A 92 -6.00 9.26 -17.05
CA LEU A 92 -5.93 7.82 -16.85
C LEU A 92 -7.28 7.27 -16.38
N SER A 93 -7.69 6.12 -16.93
CA SER A 93 -8.78 5.34 -16.33
C SER A 93 -8.35 4.72 -15.00
N LYS A 94 -9.32 4.36 -14.14
CA LYS A 94 -9.11 3.64 -12.87
C LYS A 94 -8.15 2.45 -12.99
N VAL A 95 -8.34 1.67 -14.06
CA VAL A 95 -7.58 0.45 -14.31
C VAL A 95 -6.15 0.78 -14.71
N GLN A 96 -5.96 1.77 -15.60
CA GLN A 96 -4.63 2.21 -16.03
C GLN A 96 -3.84 2.82 -14.86
N SER A 97 -4.49 3.66 -14.05
CA SER A 97 -3.92 4.26 -12.85
C SER A 97 -3.46 3.21 -11.84
N SER A 98 -4.32 2.24 -11.53
CA SER A 98 -4.00 1.13 -10.63
C SER A 98 -2.84 0.28 -11.18
N SER A 99 -2.90 -0.05 -12.48
CA SER A 99 -1.87 -0.84 -13.16
C SER A 99 -0.50 -0.13 -13.13
N LEU A 100 -0.48 1.18 -13.38
CA LEU A 100 0.75 1.98 -13.34
C LEU A 100 1.35 1.99 -11.94
N SER A 101 0.52 2.19 -10.91
CA SER A 101 0.97 2.19 -9.52
C SER A 101 1.56 0.84 -9.11
N ILE A 102 0.88 -0.27 -9.44
CA ILE A 102 1.38 -1.63 -9.20
C ILE A 102 2.69 -1.87 -9.96
N ALA A 103 2.80 -1.43 -11.21
CA ALA A 103 4.01 -1.59 -12.02
C ALA A 103 5.21 -0.89 -11.38
N ARG A 104 5.03 0.34 -10.85
CA ARG A 104 6.07 1.09 -10.12
C ARG A 104 6.54 0.34 -8.87
N LEU A 105 5.59 -0.15 -8.07
CA LEU A 105 5.89 -0.92 -6.86
C LEU A 105 6.65 -2.21 -7.18
N LEU A 106 6.23 -2.95 -8.22
CA LEU A 106 6.91 -4.16 -8.66
C LEU A 106 8.31 -3.87 -9.18
N ALA A 107 8.53 -2.75 -9.87
CA ALA A 107 9.85 -2.32 -10.31
C ALA A 107 10.78 -2.03 -9.12
N ALA A 108 10.30 -1.27 -8.12
CA ALA A 108 11.06 -0.99 -6.90
C ALA A 108 11.39 -2.27 -6.10
N LYS A 109 10.42 -3.18 -5.97
CA LYS A 109 10.62 -4.50 -5.37
C LYS A 109 11.68 -5.31 -6.11
N ARG A 110 11.65 -5.35 -7.44
CA ARG A 110 12.68 -6.04 -8.26
C ARG A 110 14.06 -5.42 -8.11
N ALA A 111 14.14 -4.09 -8.04
CA ALA A 111 15.41 -3.38 -7.80
C ALA A 111 16.00 -3.76 -6.44
N THR A 112 15.15 -3.88 -5.41
CA THR A 112 15.57 -4.30 -4.06
C THR A 112 16.02 -5.77 -4.03
N GLU A 113 15.30 -6.68 -4.70
CA GLU A 113 15.69 -8.08 -4.85
C GLU A 113 17.09 -8.20 -5.49
N SER A 114 17.33 -7.45 -6.57
CA SER A 114 18.62 -7.39 -7.25
C SER A 114 19.72 -6.84 -6.34
N ALA A 115 19.49 -5.70 -5.69
CA ALA A 115 20.47 -5.04 -4.82
C ALA A 115 20.86 -5.88 -3.59
N ARG A 116 19.90 -6.64 -3.03
CA ARG A 116 20.11 -7.47 -1.84
C ARG A 116 20.45 -8.93 -2.16
N GLY A 117 20.47 -9.33 -3.43
CA GLY A 117 20.71 -10.71 -3.84
C GLY A 117 19.70 -11.70 -3.23
N LEU A 118 18.42 -11.30 -3.12
CA LEU A 118 17.35 -12.09 -2.50
C LEU A 118 16.08 -12.10 -3.33
N LEU A 119 15.19 -13.05 -3.04
CA LEU A 119 13.83 -13.10 -3.57
C LEU A 119 12.82 -13.10 -2.43
N TYR A 120 11.69 -12.43 -2.65
CA TYR A 120 10.53 -12.55 -1.78
C TYR A 120 9.79 -13.86 -2.07
N GLN A 121 9.37 -14.57 -1.03
CA GLN A 121 8.57 -15.80 -1.18
C GLN A 121 7.10 -15.48 -1.48
N LEU A 122 6.61 -14.32 -1.02
CA LEU A 122 5.26 -13.84 -1.23
C LEU A 122 5.26 -12.36 -1.58
N VAL A 123 4.40 -11.97 -2.52
CA VAL A 123 4.12 -10.56 -2.84
C VAL A 123 2.65 -10.32 -2.57
N PHE A 124 2.36 -9.48 -1.58
CA PHE A 124 1.01 -9.14 -1.17
C PHE A 124 0.69 -7.73 -1.65
N VAL A 125 -0.26 -7.61 -2.57
CA VAL A 125 -0.63 -6.32 -3.18
C VAL A 125 -1.95 -5.86 -2.56
N VAL A 126 -1.90 -4.73 -1.85
CA VAL A 126 -3.04 -4.19 -1.12
C VAL A 126 -3.40 -2.84 -1.72
N ARG A 127 -4.63 -2.77 -2.21
CA ARG A 127 -5.24 -1.48 -2.54
C ARG A 127 -5.82 -0.90 -1.26
N GLN A 128 -5.38 0.27 -0.84
CA GLN A 128 -6.06 1.01 0.22
C GLN A 128 -7.22 1.79 -0.39
N VAL A 129 -8.42 1.28 -0.17
CA VAL A 129 -9.69 1.96 -0.46
C VAL A 129 -10.52 1.93 0.81
N ASP A 130 -11.23 3.01 1.06
CA ASP A 130 -12.29 3.01 2.07
C ASP A 130 -13.64 3.12 1.36
N GLU A 131 -14.51 2.14 1.59
CA GLU A 131 -15.91 2.13 1.16
C GLU A 131 -16.86 2.59 2.29
N THR A 132 -16.35 3.19 3.38
CA THR A 132 -17.16 3.65 4.52
C THR A 132 -18.00 4.90 4.25
N ARG A 133 -18.53 5.07 3.04
CA ARG A 133 -19.72 5.91 2.87
C ARG A 133 -20.98 5.27 3.46
N HIS A 134 -20.99 3.94 3.68
CA HIS A 134 -22.17 3.25 4.25
C HIS A 134 -22.10 2.97 5.76
N ALA A 135 -20.94 2.61 6.32
CA ALA A 135 -20.91 2.16 7.73
C ALA A 135 -20.86 3.29 8.78
N LEU A 136 -20.44 4.51 8.40
CA LEU A 136 -20.36 5.65 9.33
C LEU A 136 -21.59 6.57 9.30
N LEU A 137 -22.50 6.40 8.32
CA LEU A 137 -23.74 7.19 8.22
C LEU A 137 -24.98 6.45 8.75
N GLU A 138 -24.89 5.16 9.08
CA GLU A 138 -25.99 4.40 9.71
C GLU A 138 -25.85 4.27 11.24
N GLY A 139 -24.96 5.07 11.85
CA GLY A 139 -24.58 4.96 13.26
C GLY A 139 -24.58 6.27 14.05
N VAL A 140 -25.39 7.26 13.67
CA VAL A 140 -25.74 8.45 14.49
C VAL A 140 -27.24 8.68 14.44
#